data_AF-A0A920W1U5-F1
#
_entry.id   AF-A0A920W1U5-F1
#
_cell.length_a   1.000
_cell.length_b   1.000
_cell.length_c   1.000
_cell.angle_alpha   90.00
_cell.angle_beta   90.00
_cell.angle_gamma   90.00
#
_symmetry.space_group_name_H-M   'P 1'
#
loop_
_entity.id
_entity.type
_entity.pdbx_description
1 polymer ?
#
loop_
_entity_poly.entity_id
_entity_poly.type
_entity_poly.pdbx_seq_one_letter_code
_entity_poly.pdbx_strand_id
1 'polypeptide(L)'
;MLKLNRYGNFFSVIDCPIHLKPFILFFVVVLIAWSISRGANATTAEEWYSQAFEQSLNAQYTKAIQSYRQALRLKKDWANAHHGLAVMYFKLKDGVKAAIIYVLLKVLLAG
;
A
#
# COMPACT_ATOMS: atom_id res chain seq x y z
N MET A 1 -7.96 64.55 -12.85
CA MET A 1 -8.00 63.98 -11.49
C MET A 1 -8.53 62.56 -11.59
N LEU A 2 -7.74 61.54 -11.20
CA LEU A 2 -8.18 60.26 -10.63
C LEU A 2 -6.91 59.47 -10.25
N LYS A 3 -6.49 59.60 -8.99
CA LYS A 3 -5.38 58.86 -8.39
C LYS A 3 -5.77 57.38 -8.27
N LEU A 4 -5.36 56.54 -9.22
CA LEU A 4 -5.33 55.09 -9.03
C LEU A 4 -4.00 54.70 -8.35
N ASN A 5 -3.81 55.20 -7.13
CA ASN A 5 -2.77 54.73 -6.22
C ASN A 5 -3.46 54.15 -4.98
N ARG A 6 -3.94 52.90 -5.10
CA ARG A 6 -4.34 52.06 -3.96
C ARG A 6 -4.04 50.58 -4.22
N TYR A 7 -2.88 50.29 -4.82
CA TYR A 7 -2.16 49.05 -4.51
C TYR A 7 -1.44 49.22 -3.17
N GLY A 8 -2.20 49.58 -2.14
CA GLY A 8 -1.74 49.60 -0.77
C GLY A 8 -1.90 48.19 -0.23
N ASN A 9 -0.81 47.43 -0.30
CA ASN A 9 -0.48 46.32 0.59
C ASN A 9 -1.68 45.68 1.30
N PHE A 10 -2.38 44.76 0.62
CA PHE A 10 -3.13 43.74 1.36
C PHE A 10 -2.19 42.93 2.29
N PHE A 11 -0.89 43.01 2.02
CA PHE A 11 0.19 42.49 2.86
C PHE A 11 0.46 43.24 4.17
N SER A 12 -0.17 44.40 4.45
CA SER A 12 0.06 45.14 5.71
C SER A 12 -0.96 44.86 6.82
N VAL A 13 -1.94 43.95 6.60
CA VAL A 13 -2.93 43.56 7.63
C VAL A 13 -2.46 42.34 8.43
N ILE A 14 -1.32 41.75 8.06
CA ILE A 14 -0.71 40.63 8.78
C ILE A 14 0.74 41.02 9.05
N ASP A 15 0.99 41.72 10.15
CA ASP A 15 2.33 41.92 10.72
C ASP A 15 2.88 40.59 11.25
N CYS A 16 3.13 39.64 10.33
CA CYS A 16 3.93 38.47 10.63
C CYS A 16 5.39 38.79 10.30
N PRO A 17 6.33 38.54 11.22
CA PRO A 17 7.75 38.80 10.99
C PRO A 17 8.20 38.09 9.70
N ILE A 18 9.00 38.78 8.89
CA ILE A 18 9.45 38.36 7.55
C ILE A 18 10.08 36.95 7.54
N HIS A 19 10.58 36.48 8.68
CA HIS A 19 11.11 35.14 8.90
C HIS A 19 10.06 34.01 9.01
N LEU A 20 8.77 34.30 9.17
CA LEU A 20 7.72 33.29 9.33
C LEU A 20 7.16 32.78 7.99
N LYS A 21 7.21 33.60 6.94
CA LYS A 21 6.76 33.23 5.58
C LYS A 21 7.50 32.01 4.98
N PRO A 22 8.84 31.88 5.07
CA PRO A 22 9.54 30.68 4.60
C PRO A 22 9.23 29.45 5.46
N PHE A 23 8.96 29.64 6.76
CA PHE A 23 8.57 28.54 7.65
C PHE A 23 7.19 27.98 7.30
N ILE A 24 6.23 28.87 7.00
CA ILE A 24 4.89 28.47 6.53
C ILE A 24 4.99 27.77 5.18
N LEU A 25 5.77 28.29 4.23
CA LEU A 25 5.95 27.66 2.92
C LEU A 25 6.61 26.28 3.03
N PHE A 26 7.63 26.14 3.89
CA PHE A 26 8.27 24.86 4.19
C PHE A 26 7.27 23.86 4.77
N PHE A 27 6.46 24.28 5.75
CA PHE A 27 5.43 23.43 6.34
C PHE A 27 4.38 23.00 5.29
N VAL A 28 3.96 23.90 4.41
CA VAL A 28 3.03 23.59 3.31
C VAL A 28 3.66 22.59 2.32
N VAL A 29 4.94 22.73 1.97
CA VAL A 29 5.65 21.77 1.10
C VAL A 29 5.78 20.40 1.77
N VAL A 30 6.05 20.35 3.08
CA VAL A 30 6.07 19.09 3.85
C VAL A 30 4.68 18.45 3.85
N LEU A 31 3.61 19.21 4.08
CA LEU A 31 2.24 18.69 4.05
C LEU A 31 1.84 18.17 2.66
N ILE A 32 2.26 18.86 1.58
CA ILE A 32 2.01 18.43 0.20
C ILE A 32 2.84 17.17 -0.12
N ALA A 33 4.11 17.11 0.28
CA ALA A 33 4.97 15.94 0.10
C ALA A 33 4.44 14.69 0.84
N TRP A 34 3.87 14.88 2.03
CA TRP A 34 3.19 13.82 2.78
C TRP A 34 1.91 13.33 2.08
N SER A 35 1.21 14.24 1.40
CA SER A 35 0.00 13.92 0.64
C SER A 35 0.31 13.14 -0.64
N ILE A 36 1.42 13.45 -1.32
CA ILE A 36 1.86 12.72 -2.53
C ILE A 36 2.38 11.30 -2.19
N SER A 37 2.98 11.12 -1.01
CA SER A 37 3.51 9.82 -0.56
C SER A 37 2.42 8.84 -0.16
N ARG A 38 1.20 9.32 0.14
CA ARG A 38 -0.01 8.48 0.25
C ARG A 38 -0.67 8.35 -1.11
N GLY A 39 0.12 7.95 -2.11
CA GLY A 39 -0.42 7.34 -3.32
C GLY A 39 -1.37 6.23 -2.88
N ALA A 40 -2.63 6.39 -3.24
CA ALA A 40 -3.70 5.47 -2.95
C ALA A 40 -3.41 4.12 -3.63
N ASN A 41 -2.62 3.27 -3.01
CA ASN A 41 -2.64 1.85 -3.33
C ASN A 41 -3.94 1.33 -2.73
N ALA A 42 -5.03 1.50 -3.49
CA ALA A 42 -6.16 0.61 -3.36
C ALA A 42 -5.56 -0.79 -3.41
N THR A 43 -5.51 -1.46 -2.25
CA THR A 43 -4.79 -2.73 -2.14
C THR A 43 -5.57 -3.76 -2.92
N THR A 44 -5.26 -3.87 -4.21
CA THR A 44 -5.86 -4.83 -5.11
C THR A 44 -5.40 -6.23 -4.70
N ALA A 45 -6.15 -7.25 -5.10
CA ALA A 45 -5.70 -8.63 -4.91
C ALA A 45 -4.29 -8.82 -5.51
N GLU A 46 -4.03 -8.20 -6.66
CA GLU A 46 -2.76 -8.23 -7.40
C GLU A 46 -1.59 -7.64 -6.62
N GLU A 47 -1.82 -6.55 -5.91
CA GLU A 47 -0.81 -5.95 -5.03
C GLU A 47 -0.40 -6.91 -3.91
N TRP A 48 -1.38 -7.47 -3.20
CA TRP A 48 -1.15 -8.43 -2.13
C TRP A 48 -0.45 -9.70 -2.65
N TYR A 49 -0.76 -10.12 -3.87
CA TYR A 49 -0.10 -11.24 -4.53
C TYR A 49 1.36 -10.93 -4.88
N SER A 50 1.63 -9.77 -5.49
CA SER A 50 3.00 -9.34 -5.81
C SER A 50 3.85 -9.23 -4.54
N GLN A 51 3.30 -8.62 -3.49
CA GLN A 51 3.96 -8.54 -2.19
C GLN A 51 4.22 -9.92 -1.57
N ALA A 52 3.25 -10.84 -1.66
CA ALA A 52 3.42 -12.21 -1.19
C ALA A 52 4.52 -12.96 -1.96
N PHE A 53 4.61 -12.72 -3.27
CA PHE A 53 5.65 -13.29 -4.12
C PHE A 53 7.03 -12.78 -3.72
N GLU A 54 7.21 -11.47 -3.54
CA GLU A 54 8.47 -10.90 -3.04
C GLU A 54 8.86 -11.43 -1.65
N GLN A 55 7.88 -11.54 -0.74
CA GLN A 55 8.11 -12.11 0.59
C GLN A 55 8.54 -13.58 0.50
N SER A 56 8.02 -14.32 -0.49
CA SER A 56 8.43 -15.71 -0.73
C SER A 56 9.87 -15.83 -1.19
N LEU A 57 10.32 -14.92 -2.06
CA LEU A 57 11.70 -14.86 -2.54
C LEU A 57 12.67 -14.51 -1.40
N ASN A 58 12.24 -13.64 -0.49
CA ASN A 58 12.99 -13.27 0.70
C ASN A 58 12.91 -14.31 1.84
N ALA A 59 12.43 -15.53 1.58
CA ALA A 59 12.22 -16.61 2.54
C ALA A 59 11.33 -16.25 3.76
N GLN A 60 10.54 -15.17 3.66
CA GLN A 60 9.60 -14.74 4.69
C GLN A 60 8.25 -15.45 4.52
N TYR A 61 8.27 -16.79 4.54
CA TYR A 61 7.12 -17.64 4.19
C TYR A 61 5.87 -17.36 5.04
N THR A 62 6.02 -17.07 6.33
CA THR A 62 4.88 -16.74 7.22
C THR A 62 4.16 -15.46 6.80
N LYS A 63 4.92 -14.42 6.40
CA LYS A 63 4.37 -13.16 5.90
C LYS A 63 3.76 -13.35 4.51
N ALA A 64 4.45 -14.09 3.63
CA ALA A 64 3.93 -14.43 2.30
C ALA A 64 2.56 -15.12 2.39
N ILE A 65 2.38 -16.05 3.33
CA ILE A 65 1.08 -16.71 3.58
C ILE A 65 0.00 -15.69 3.97
N GLN A 66 0.31 -14.73 4.85
CA GLN A 66 -0.66 -13.71 5.25
C GLN A 66 -1.06 -12.83 4.06
N SER A 67 -0.09 -12.42 3.24
CA SER A 67 -0.32 -11.62 2.03
C SER A 67 -1.11 -12.37 0.97
N TYR A 68 -0.81 -13.65 0.70
CA TYR A 68 -1.62 -14.49 -0.19
C TYR A 68 -3.06 -14.68 0.33
N ARG A 69 -3.26 -14.80 1.66
CA ARG A 69 -4.62 -14.84 2.23
C ARG A 69 -5.37 -13.51 2.06
N GLN A 70 -4.69 -12.37 2.07
CA GLN A 70 -5.32 -11.07 1.78
C GLN A 70 -5.74 -11.00 0.31
N ALA A 71 -4.88 -11.45 -0.61
CA ALA A 71 -5.22 -11.55 -2.01
C ALA A 71 -6.47 -12.43 -2.25
N LEU A 72 -6.54 -13.58 -1.57
CA LEU A 72 -7.69 -14.49 -1.64
C LEU A 72 -8.96 -13.95 -0.95
N ARG A 73 -8.86 -13.03 0.00
CA ARG A 73 -10.05 -12.35 0.55
C ARG A 73 -10.70 -11.43 -0.48
N LEU A 74 -9.91 -10.85 -1.36
CA LEU A 74 -10.37 -9.96 -2.42
C LEU A 74 -10.82 -10.73 -3.66
N LYS A 75 -10.08 -11.79 -4.04
CA LYS A 75 -10.43 -12.71 -5.14
C LYS A 75 -10.37 -14.15 -4.64
N LYS A 76 -11.52 -14.67 -4.18
CA LYS A 76 -11.62 -16.00 -3.53
C LYS A 76 -11.22 -17.16 -4.45
N ASP A 77 -11.57 -17.08 -5.74
CA ASP A 77 -11.31 -18.15 -6.71
C ASP A 77 -10.04 -17.93 -7.53
N TRP A 78 -9.07 -17.22 -6.95
CA TRP A 78 -7.85 -16.90 -7.67
C TRP A 78 -6.82 -18.03 -7.61
N ALA A 79 -6.79 -18.84 -8.67
CA ALA A 79 -5.94 -20.02 -8.79
C ALA A 79 -4.46 -19.74 -8.51
N ASN A 80 -3.91 -18.62 -9.00
CA ASN A 80 -2.50 -18.26 -8.79
C ASN A 80 -2.19 -18.01 -7.32
N ALA A 81 -3.08 -17.29 -6.61
CA ALA A 81 -2.90 -17.02 -5.19
C ALA A 81 -3.02 -18.29 -4.36
N HIS A 82 -3.95 -19.20 -4.69
CA HIS A 82 -4.02 -20.54 -4.06
C HIS A 82 -2.76 -21.36 -4.29
N HIS A 83 -2.22 -21.34 -5.51
CA HIS A 83 -0.97 -22.02 -5.83
C HIS A 83 0.20 -21.47 -5.03
N GLY A 84 0.38 -20.14 -5.01
CA GLY A 84 1.43 -19.48 -4.22
C GLY A 84 1.33 -19.83 -2.74
N LEU A 85 0.12 -19.85 -2.19
CA LEU A 85 -0.14 -20.22 -0.79
C LEU A 85 0.21 -21.70 -0.50
N ALA A 86 -0.10 -22.62 -1.42
CA ALA A 86 0.29 -24.02 -1.32
C ALA A 86 1.81 -24.21 -1.33
N VAL A 87 2.52 -23.52 -2.24
CA VAL A 87 3.99 -23.53 -2.28
C VAL A 87 4.57 -22.96 -0.98
N MET A 88 4.00 -21.89 -0.42
CA MET A 88 4.50 -21.31 0.83
C MET A 88 4.32 -22.27 2.01
N TYR A 89 3.21 -23.01 2.09
CA TYR A 89 3.05 -24.03 3.11
C TYR A 89 3.98 -25.22 2.94
N PHE A 90 4.30 -25.58 1.70
CA PHE A 90 5.31 -26.60 1.41
C PHE A 90 6.69 -26.15 1.89
N LYS A 91 7.06 -24.89 1.61
CA LYS A 91 8.34 -24.29 2.02
C LYS A 91 8.44 -24.02 3.53
N LEU A 92 7.34 -23.67 4.19
CA LEU A 92 7.30 -23.48 5.64
C LEU A 92 7.39 -24.83 6.39
N LYS A 93 7.22 -25.95 5.69
CA LYS A 93 6.93 -27.22 6.34
C LYS A 93 7.31 -28.39 5.44
N ASP A 94 8.55 -28.85 5.51
CA ASP A 94 8.97 -30.16 5.01
C ASP A 94 7.91 -31.26 5.34
N GLY A 95 6.95 -31.49 4.42
CA GLY A 95 5.91 -32.53 4.45
C GLY A 95 4.47 -32.13 4.86
N VAL A 96 4.19 -31.96 6.15
CA VAL A 96 2.92 -32.52 6.69
C VAL A 96 1.67 -31.58 6.69
N LYS A 97 1.79 -30.25 6.58
CA LYS A 97 0.63 -29.29 6.58
C LYS A 97 0.23 -28.91 5.15
N ALA A 98 1.15 -28.99 4.19
CA ALA A 98 0.88 -28.71 2.78
C ALA A 98 -0.14 -29.69 2.17
N ALA A 99 -0.07 -30.97 2.57
CA ALA A 99 -0.97 -32.02 2.09
C ALA A 99 -2.46 -31.72 2.37
N ILE A 100 -2.80 -31.20 3.55
CA ILE A 100 -4.20 -30.93 3.93
C ILE A 100 -4.82 -29.84 3.06
N ILE A 101 -4.08 -28.77 2.77
CA ILE A 101 -4.57 -27.66 1.95
C ILE A 101 -4.59 -28.00 0.46
N TYR A 102 -3.64 -28.78 -0.03
CA TYR A 102 -3.68 -29.28 -1.41
C TYR A 102 -4.87 -30.21 -1.65
N VAL A 103 -5.16 -31.11 -0.70
CA VAL A 103 -6.32 -32.01 -0.77
C VAL A 103 -7.62 -31.19 -0.75
N LEU A 104 -7.71 -30.18 0.11
CA LEU A 104 -8.85 -29.25 0.15
C LEU A 104 -9.02 -28.49 -1.17
N LEU A 105 -7.94 -27.96 -1.74
CA LEU A 105 -7.97 -27.22 -3.00
C LEU A 105 -8.40 -28.12 -4.18
N LYS A 106 -7.87 -29.34 -4.25
CA LYS A 106 -8.24 -30.30 -5.30
C LYS A 106 -9.71 -30.73 -5.20
N VAL A 107 -10.23 -30.92 -3.99
CA VAL A 107 -11.64 -31.22 -3.76
C VAL A 107 -12.53 -30.05 -4.15
N LEU A 108 -12.10 -28.81 -3.87
CA LEU A 108 -12.87 -27.60 -4.21
C LEU A 108 -12.88 -27.28 -5.72
N LEU A 109 -11.87 -27.73 -6.46
CA LEU A 109 -11.76 -27.55 -7.92
C LEU A 109 -12.32 -28.73 -8.73
N ALA A 110 -12.64 -29.86 -8.08
CA ALA A 110 -13.11 -31.09 -8.73
C ALA A 110 -14.62 -31.35 -8.59
N GLY A 111 -15.38 -30.40 -8.03
CA GLY A 111 -16.85 -30.38 -8.02
C GLY A 111 -17.38 -29.24 -8.86
#